data_AF-A0A940VA11-F1
#
_entry.id   AF-A0A940VA11-F1
#
_cell.length_a   1.000
_cell.length_b   1.000
_cell.length_c   1.000
_cell.angle_alpha   90.00
_cell.angle_beta   90.00
_cell.angle_gamma   90.00
#
_symmetry.space_group_name_H-M   'P 1'
#
loop_
_entity.id
_entity.type
_entity.pdbx_description
1 polymer ?
#
loop_
_entity_poly.entity_id
_entity_poly.type
_entity_poly.pdbx_seq_one_letter_code
_entity_poly.pdbx_strand_id
1 'polypeptide(L)'
;MGHGQGKAKDYVPWFKVRDVPSQGECREIQGLITNRVHHLLSKLEYYVFVLAERWPGVIDIREQYALLPLIETLSISADLGIRHPVIPGTRTPVVMTTDLVLSVRLRDEIALIPISVKPFSKILDSSEKGADRKVRRTLEKLIIEKTYWARRGINCQIITEKSFQRKLLNQRMRFANFSRRHPGYL
;
A
#
# COMPACT_ATOMS: atom_id res chain seq x y z
N MET A 1 -20.80 -7.68 2.17
CA MET A 1 -19.49 -7.93 1.52
C MET A 1 -18.47 -8.22 2.59
N GLY A 2 -17.47 -9.06 2.30
CA GLY A 2 -16.39 -9.36 3.24
C GLY A 2 -15.32 -8.25 3.29
N HIS A 3 -14.49 -8.27 4.33
CA HIS A 3 -13.30 -7.41 4.42
C HIS A 3 -12.37 -7.60 3.21
N GLY A 4 -11.77 -6.51 2.73
CA GLY A 4 -10.88 -6.48 1.55
C GLY A 4 -11.59 -6.55 0.19
N GLN A 5 -12.92 -6.52 0.15
CA GLN A 5 -13.73 -6.58 -1.07
C GLN A 5 -14.44 -5.24 -1.35
N GLY A 6 -14.89 -5.07 -2.59
CA GLY A 6 -15.59 -3.87 -3.05
C GLY A 6 -14.69 -2.85 -3.76
N LYS A 7 -15.31 -1.73 -4.17
CA LYS A 7 -14.66 -0.58 -4.81
C LYS A 7 -15.36 0.70 -4.36
N ALA A 8 -14.65 1.83 -4.36
CA ALA A 8 -15.18 3.13 -3.98
C ALA A 8 -15.96 3.08 -2.66
N LYS A 9 -17.22 3.54 -2.66
CA LYS A 9 -18.11 3.58 -1.48
C LYS A 9 -18.38 2.20 -0.85
N ASP A 10 -18.33 1.13 -1.64
CA ASP A 10 -18.67 -0.22 -1.20
C ASP A 10 -17.45 -1.01 -0.72
N TYR A 11 -16.25 -0.41 -0.77
CA TYR A 11 -15.03 -1.06 -0.31
C TYR A 11 -14.96 -1.11 1.22
N VAL A 12 -14.61 -2.29 1.75
CA VAL A 12 -14.37 -2.50 3.18
C VAL A 12 -12.89 -2.83 3.40
N PRO A 13 -12.13 -2.03 4.18
CA PRO A 13 -10.71 -2.30 4.43
C PRO A 13 -10.51 -3.58 5.24
N TRP A 14 -9.37 -4.24 5.05
CA TRP A 14 -9.07 -5.47 5.76
C TRP A 14 -8.92 -5.26 7.27
N PHE A 15 -8.17 -4.22 7.64
CA PHE A 15 -8.03 -3.77 9.02
C PHE A 15 -8.72 -2.43 9.22
N LYS A 16 -9.42 -2.28 10.35
CA LYS A 16 -9.96 -1.01 10.85
C LYS A 16 -9.14 -0.54 12.05
N VAL A 17 -9.35 0.70 12.44
CA VAL A 17 -8.67 1.32 13.60
C VAL A 17 -8.81 0.49 14.89
N ARG A 18 -9.96 -0.18 15.07
CA ARG A 18 -10.25 -1.01 16.25
C ARG A 18 -9.52 -2.36 16.27
N ASP A 19 -8.99 -2.80 15.12
CA ASP A 19 -8.39 -4.12 14.97
C ASP A 19 -6.89 -4.14 15.28
N VAL A 20 -6.27 -2.96 15.47
CA VAL A 20 -4.84 -2.82 15.73
C VAL A 20 -4.56 -2.12 17.06
N PRO A 21 -3.66 -2.67 17.91
CA PRO A 21 -3.22 -1.98 19.12
C PRO A 21 -2.48 -0.71 18.71
N SER A 22 -2.97 0.45 19.14
CA SER A 22 -2.43 1.75 18.76
C SER A 22 -1.00 1.93 19.28
N GLN A 23 -0.02 1.70 18.41
CA GLN A 23 1.39 2.06 18.64
C GLN A 23 1.68 3.49 18.15
N GLY A 24 0.65 4.21 17.69
CA GLY A 24 0.71 5.55 17.12
C GLY A 24 -0.69 6.12 16.84
N GLU A 25 -0.74 7.25 16.14
CA GLU A 25 -1.98 7.98 15.85
C GLU A 25 -2.76 7.33 14.70
N CYS A 26 -3.87 6.65 15.03
CA CYS A 26 -4.84 6.13 14.07
C CYS A 26 -5.98 7.14 13.87
N ARG A 27 -6.58 7.17 12.68
CA ARG A 27 -7.62 8.15 12.32
C ARG A 27 -8.71 7.52 11.47
N GLU A 28 -9.95 7.94 11.73
CA GLU A 28 -11.09 7.74 10.83
C GLU A 28 -11.39 9.09 10.16
N ILE A 29 -11.47 9.10 8.83
CA ILE A 29 -11.72 10.34 8.06
C ILE A 29 -12.66 10.09 6.89
N GLN A 30 -13.59 11.02 6.66
CA GLN A 30 -14.44 11.02 5.48
C GLN A 30 -13.63 11.34 4.22
N GLY A 31 -13.60 10.42 3.26
CA GLY A 31 -12.98 10.63 1.95
C GLY A 31 -13.86 11.49 1.04
N LEU A 32 -13.24 12.38 0.27
CA LEU A 32 -13.94 13.27 -0.66
C LEU A 32 -14.23 12.55 -1.98
N ILE A 33 -13.29 11.73 -2.46
CA ILE A 33 -13.42 10.99 -3.72
C ILE A 33 -14.43 9.85 -3.60
N THR A 34 -14.33 9.06 -2.53
CA THR A 34 -15.08 7.80 -2.35
C THR A 34 -16.37 7.96 -1.57
N ASN A 35 -16.54 9.11 -0.88
CA ASN A 35 -17.61 9.40 0.06
C ASN A 35 -17.83 8.30 1.12
N ARG A 36 -16.75 7.71 1.64
CA ARG A 36 -16.78 6.78 2.78
C ARG A 36 -15.79 7.17 3.86
N VAL A 37 -15.96 6.58 5.05
CA VAL A 37 -14.97 6.68 6.13
C VAL A 37 -13.79 5.77 5.80
N HIS A 38 -12.59 6.33 5.79
CA HIS A 38 -11.32 5.63 5.63
C HIS A 38 -10.67 5.37 6.99
N HIS A 39 -10.04 4.21 7.15
CA HIS A 39 -9.36 3.81 8.38
C HIS A 39 -7.83 3.83 8.21
N LEU A 40 -7.18 4.83 8.76
CA LEU A 40 -5.74 5.07 8.59
C LEU A 40 -5.02 4.72 9.89
N LEU A 41 -4.02 3.86 9.81
CA LEU A 41 -3.40 3.22 10.98
C LEU A 41 -2.10 3.92 11.43
N SER A 42 -1.74 5.01 10.75
CA SER A 42 -0.64 5.88 11.15
C SER A 42 -0.79 7.31 10.63
N LYS A 43 -0.12 8.25 11.29
CA LYS A 43 -0.01 9.65 10.85
C LYS A 43 0.58 9.79 9.44
N LEU A 44 1.53 8.93 9.07
CA LEU A 44 2.14 8.96 7.74
C LEU A 44 1.17 8.46 6.67
N GLU A 45 0.39 7.41 6.94
CA GLU A 45 -0.71 6.97 6.06
C GLU A 45 -1.73 8.08 5.85
N TYR A 46 -2.08 8.80 6.92
CA TYR A 46 -2.97 9.95 6.82
C TYR A 46 -2.46 11.03 5.87
N TYR A 47 -1.19 11.39 5.95
CA TYR A 47 -0.63 12.36 5.01
C TYR A 47 -0.68 11.83 3.56
N VAL A 48 -0.32 10.57 3.34
CA VAL A 48 -0.36 9.94 2.01
C VAL A 48 -1.78 9.91 1.46
N PHE A 49 -2.76 9.59 2.29
CA PHE A 49 -4.18 9.62 1.94
C PHE A 49 -4.63 11.02 1.51
N VAL A 50 -4.34 12.06 2.30
CA VAL A 50 -4.73 13.45 1.99
C VAL A 50 -4.14 13.94 0.68
N LEU A 51 -2.91 13.53 0.34
CA LEU A 51 -2.33 13.85 -0.97
C LEU A 51 -2.99 13.07 -2.11
N ALA A 52 -3.30 11.79 -1.89
CA ALA A 52 -3.99 10.98 -2.90
C ALA A 52 -5.39 11.52 -3.21
N GLU A 53 -6.14 11.97 -2.20
CA GLU A 53 -7.44 12.65 -2.36
C GLU A 53 -7.38 13.90 -3.25
N ARG A 54 -6.21 14.54 -3.32
CA ARG A 54 -5.98 15.74 -4.15
C ARG A 54 -5.26 15.47 -5.46
N TRP A 55 -4.88 14.22 -5.75
CA TRP A 55 -4.12 13.90 -6.96
C TRP A 55 -5.07 13.81 -8.17
N PRO A 56 -4.90 14.65 -9.20
CA PRO A 56 -5.68 14.54 -10.43
C PRO A 56 -5.72 13.12 -11.01
N GLY A 57 -6.91 12.65 -11.33
CA GLY A 57 -7.16 11.34 -11.93
C GLY A 57 -7.41 10.22 -10.92
N VAL A 58 -7.13 10.40 -9.62
CA VAL A 58 -7.55 9.42 -8.62
C VAL A 58 -9.08 9.37 -8.57
N ILE A 59 -9.64 8.16 -8.69
CA ILE A 59 -11.09 7.91 -8.69
C ILE A 59 -11.52 6.93 -7.60
N ASP A 60 -10.56 6.23 -6.99
CA ASP A 60 -10.81 5.33 -5.87
C ASP A 60 -9.54 5.21 -5.03
N ILE A 61 -9.73 5.07 -3.73
CA ILE A 61 -8.68 4.88 -2.74
C ILE A 61 -9.10 3.72 -1.86
N ARG A 62 -8.29 2.67 -1.81
CA ARG A 62 -8.56 1.46 -1.02
C ARG A 62 -7.43 1.24 -0.03
N GLU A 63 -7.65 1.60 1.22
CA GLU A 63 -6.71 1.39 2.32
C GLU A 63 -6.77 -0.03 2.86
N GLN A 64 -5.66 -0.48 3.45
CA GLN A 64 -5.52 -1.82 4.05
C GLN A 64 -6.01 -2.91 3.08
N TYR A 65 -5.52 -2.84 1.84
CA TYR A 65 -5.92 -3.71 0.75
C TYR A 65 -5.41 -5.12 0.96
N ALA A 66 -6.31 -6.07 1.16
CA ALA A 66 -5.98 -7.46 1.42
C ALA A 66 -5.27 -8.11 0.22
N LEU A 67 -4.11 -8.72 0.48
CA LEU A 67 -3.39 -9.53 -0.51
C LEU A 67 -3.98 -10.94 -0.49
N LEU A 68 -4.97 -11.15 -1.35
CA LEU A 68 -5.73 -12.40 -1.45
C LEU A 68 -5.58 -13.05 -2.84
N PRO A 69 -5.57 -14.39 -2.90
CA PRO A 69 -5.78 -15.32 -1.78
C PRO A 69 -4.54 -15.49 -0.89
N LEU A 70 -4.72 -15.78 0.40
CA LEU A 70 -3.63 -15.97 1.38
C LEU A 70 -2.60 -17.03 0.95
N ILE A 71 -3.04 -18.05 0.21
CA ILE A 71 -2.16 -19.09 -0.32
C ILE A 71 -1.08 -18.53 -1.25
N GLU A 72 -1.35 -17.41 -1.93
CA GLU A 72 -0.39 -16.78 -2.82
C GLU A 72 0.76 -16.14 -2.04
N THR A 73 0.45 -15.39 -0.97
CA THR A 73 1.50 -14.78 -0.14
C THR A 73 2.30 -15.84 0.62
N LEU A 74 1.66 -16.95 1.00
CA LEU A 74 2.34 -18.13 1.56
C LEU A 74 3.31 -18.76 0.55
N SER A 75 2.87 -18.97 -0.69
CA SER A 75 3.73 -19.48 -1.77
C SER A 75 4.92 -18.55 -2.02
N ILE A 76 4.68 -17.24 -2.15
CA ILE A 76 5.77 -16.25 -2.31
C ILE A 76 6.76 -16.33 -1.15
N SER A 77 6.26 -16.45 0.08
CA SER A 77 7.10 -16.55 1.27
C SER A 77 7.99 -17.81 1.23
N ALA A 78 7.44 -18.94 0.81
CA ALA A 78 8.16 -20.20 0.66
C ALA A 78 9.21 -20.12 -0.45
N ASP A 79 8.85 -19.60 -1.63
CA ASP A 79 9.74 -19.44 -2.79
C ASP A 79 10.96 -18.58 -2.45
N LEU A 80 10.76 -17.55 -1.62
CA LEU A 80 11.81 -16.61 -1.21
C LEU A 80 12.59 -17.06 0.02
N GLY A 81 12.21 -18.16 0.68
CA GLY A 81 12.79 -18.57 1.96
C GLY A 81 12.56 -17.55 3.10
N ILE A 82 11.54 -16.71 2.98
CA ILE A 82 11.19 -15.70 3.98
C ILE A 82 10.09 -16.26 4.89
N ARG A 83 10.13 -15.93 6.19
CA ARG A 83 9.06 -16.34 7.11
C ARG A 83 7.79 -15.51 6.89
N HIS A 84 6.66 -16.17 6.69
CA HIS A 84 5.37 -15.47 6.55
C HIS A 84 4.94 -14.85 7.89
N PRO A 85 4.31 -13.65 7.90
CA PRO A 85 3.74 -13.11 9.13
C PRO A 85 2.62 -13.99 9.70
N VAL A 86 2.54 -14.05 11.03
CA VAL A 86 1.54 -14.80 11.80
C VAL A 86 0.92 -13.91 12.87
N ILE A 87 -0.26 -14.28 13.36
CA ILE A 87 -0.93 -13.54 14.43
C ILE A 87 -0.07 -13.68 15.70
N PRO A 88 0.25 -12.58 16.42
CA PRO A 88 1.03 -12.64 17.64
C PRO A 88 0.47 -13.65 18.65
N GLY A 89 1.35 -14.45 19.25
CA GLY A 89 0.95 -15.50 20.20
C GLY A 89 0.40 -16.79 19.55
N THR A 90 0.34 -16.85 18.22
CA THR A 90 -0.17 -18.04 17.49
C THR A 90 0.79 -18.50 16.38
N ARG A 91 0.40 -19.55 15.66
CA ARG A 91 1.04 -20.01 14.42
C ARG A 91 0.20 -19.72 13.17
N THR A 92 -0.91 -19.01 13.31
CA THR A 92 -1.86 -18.76 12.23
C THR A 92 -1.33 -17.67 11.30
N PRO A 93 -1.17 -17.92 9.99
CA PRO A 93 -0.74 -16.91 9.03
C PRO A 93 -1.70 -15.72 8.96
N VAL A 94 -1.14 -14.52 8.85
CA VAL A 94 -1.92 -13.27 8.72
C VAL A 94 -2.11 -12.93 7.25
N VAL A 95 -3.33 -12.57 6.85
CA VAL A 95 -3.56 -11.92 5.55
C VAL A 95 -2.78 -10.60 5.52
N MET A 96 -1.81 -10.52 4.62
CA MET A 96 -1.01 -9.32 4.43
C MET A 96 -1.84 -8.24 3.74
N THR A 97 -1.49 -6.98 3.96
CA THR A 97 -2.16 -5.83 3.35
C THR A 97 -1.16 -4.90 2.68
N THR A 98 -1.63 -4.19 1.65
CA THR A 98 -1.01 -2.96 1.15
C THR A 98 -1.71 -1.76 1.76
N ASP A 99 -0.95 -0.79 2.25
CA ASP A 99 -1.52 0.31 3.05
C ASP A 99 -2.52 1.14 2.24
N LEU A 100 -2.21 1.50 0.99
CA LEU A 100 -3.13 2.18 0.07
C LEU A 100 -3.00 1.61 -1.36
N VAL A 101 -4.12 1.37 -2.03
CA VAL A 101 -4.20 1.09 -3.47
C VAL A 101 -5.07 2.14 -4.13
N LEU A 102 -4.45 2.98 -4.97
CA LEU A 102 -5.15 4.00 -5.74
C LEU A 102 -5.61 3.43 -7.07
N SER A 103 -6.83 3.76 -7.48
CA SER A 103 -7.27 3.62 -8.87
C SER A 103 -7.17 4.99 -9.53
N VAL A 104 -6.33 5.10 -10.56
CA VAL A 104 -6.06 6.36 -11.27
C VAL A 104 -6.53 6.23 -12.70
N ARG A 105 -7.46 7.09 -13.10
CA ARG A 105 -7.93 7.20 -14.47
C ARG A 105 -6.93 7.98 -15.32
N LEU A 106 -6.42 7.33 -16.35
CA LEU A 106 -5.51 7.86 -17.34
C LEU A 106 -6.19 7.74 -18.71
N ARG A 107 -6.79 8.84 -19.19
CA ARG A 107 -7.67 8.82 -20.37
C ARG A 107 -8.79 7.77 -20.16
N ASP A 108 -8.81 6.73 -20.99
CA ASP A 108 -9.81 5.65 -20.99
C ASP A 108 -9.41 4.43 -20.15
N GLU A 109 -8.21 4.43 -19.58
CA GLU A 109 -7.72 3.31 -18.77
C GLU A 109 -7.69 3.65 -17.27
N ILE A 110 -7.82 2.61 -16.45
CA ILE A 110 -7.67 2.71 -14.99
C ILE A 110 -6.41 1.94 -14.59
N ALA A 111 -5.41 2.67 -14.10
CA ALA A 111 -4.19 2.10 -13.54
C ALA A 111 -4.31 1.92 -12.02
N LEU A 112 -3.73 0.84 -11.50
CA LEU A 112 -3.59 0.63 -10.06
C LEU A 112 -2.22 1.07 -9.58
N ILE A 113 -2.20 1.81 -8.47
CA ILE A 113 -0.97 2.28 -7.81
C ILE A 113 -0.99 1.79 -6.36
N PRO A 114 -0.37 0.63 -6.07
CA PRO A 114 -0.19 0.14 -4.72
C PRO A 114 0.95 0.89 -4.03
N ILE A 115 0.70 1.29 -2.78
CA ILE A 115 1.57 2.12 -1.97
C ILE A 115 1.70 1.47 -0.59
N SER A 116 2.93 1.10 -0.24
CA SER A 116 3.34 0.69 1.10
C SER A 116 4.01 1.88 1.79
N VAL A 117 3.39 2.36 2.85
CA VAL A 117 3.80 3.52 3.65
C VAL A 117 4.61 3.02 4.83
N LYS A 118 5.87 3.46 4.94
CA LYS A 118 6.77 3.03 6.03
C LYS A 118 7.63 4.21 6.49
N PRO A 119 7.82 4.41 7.81
CA PRO A 119 8.80 5.38 8.29
C PRO A 119 10.19 5.06 7.75
N PHE A 120 10.99 6.07 7.41
CA PHE A 120 12.33 5.89 6.83
C PHE A 120 13.23 5.06 7.74
N SER A 121 13.14 5.28 9.06
CA SER A 121 13.87 4.53 10.08
C SER A 121 13.50 3.04 10.17
N LYS A 122 12.36 2.62 9.61
CA LYS A 122 11.93 1.21 9.61
C LYS A 122 12.45 0.44 8.39
N ILE A 123 13.00 1.13 7.40
CA ILE A 123 13.49 0.51 6.15
C ILE A 123 14.98 0.77 5.89
N LEU A 124 15.61 1.60 6.71
CA LEU A 124 17.04 1.84 6.65
C LEU A 124 17.66 1.53 7.99
N ASP A 125 18.71 0.73 7.91
CA ASP A 125 19.56 0.40 9.01
C ASP A 125 20.60 1.51 9.18
N SER A 126 20.59 2.16 10.35
CA SER A 126 21.62 3.12 10.72
C SER A 126 22.66 2.52 11.67
N SER A 127 22.65 1.20 11.88
CA SER A 127 23.58 0.56 12.81
C SER A 127 24.83 0.03 12.12
N GLU A 128 25.99 0.44 12.61
CA GLU A 128 27.31 -0.04 12.13
C GLU A 128 27.56 -1.54 12.46
N LYS A 129 26.67 -2.17 13.23
CA LYS A 129 26.78 -3.56 13.73
C LYS A 129 25.83 -4.55 13.04
N GLY A 130 25.18 -4.12 11.96
CA GLY A 130 24.30 -4.95 11.12
C GLY A 130 22.81 -4.77 11.41
N ALA A 131 22.00 -4.93 10.36
CA ALA A 131 20.56 -4.64 10.32
C ALA A 131 19.79 -5.02 11.58
N ASP A 132 19.25 -4.01 12.28
CA ASP A 132 18.24 -4.20 13.33
C ASP A 132 17.24 -5.24 12.86
N ARG A 133 17.06 -6.30 13.66
CA ARG A 133 16.12 -7.40 13.40
C ARG A 133 14.74 -6.89 13.00
N LYS A 134 14.29 -5.75 13.55
CA LYS A 134 13.02 -5.11 13.20
C LYS A 134 13.02 -4.52 11.79
N VAL A 135 14.13 -3.89 11.37
CA VAL A 135 14.31 -3.37 10.00
C VAL A 135 14.34 -4.54 9.01
N ARG A 136 15.15 -5.57 9.28
CA ARG A 136 15.20 -6.78 8.44
C ARG A 136 13.81 -7.41 8.28
N ARG A 137 13.07 -7.56 9.38
CA ARG A 137 11.71 -8.11 9.35
C ARG A 137 10.74 -7.24 8.56
N THR A 138 10.92 -5.92 8.59
CA THR A 138 10.11 -4.99 7.78
C THR A 138 10.42 -5.16 6.30
N LEU A 139 11.69 -5.23 5.92
CA LEU A 139 12.12 -5.45 4.54
C LEU A 139 11.64 -6.80 3.98
N GLU A 140 11.74 -7.88 4.75
CA GLU A 140 11.21 -9.19 4.38
C GLU A 140 9.72 -9.16 4.00
N LYS A 141 8.89 -8.51 4.82
CA LYS A 141 7.46 -8.35 4.54
C LYS A 141 7.21 -7.51 3.29
N LEU A 142 8.00 -6.44 3.10
CA LEU A 142 7.92 -5.61 1.90
C LEU A 142 8.29 -6.37 0.64
N ILE A 143 9.25 -7.30 0.71
CA ILE A 143 9.63 -8.13 -0.44
C ILE A 143 8.45 -9.02 -0.85
N ILE A 144 7.79 -9.69 0.11
CA ILE A 144 6.61 -10.52 -0.19
C ILE A 144 5.51 -9.66 -0.85
N GLU A 145 5.20 -8.50 -0.27
CA GLU A 145 4.21 -7.55 -0.81
C GLU A 145 4.57 -7.10 -2.24
N LYS A 146 5.82 -6.70 -2.48
CA LYS A 146 6.27 -6.26 -3.80
C LYS A 146 6.22 -7.38 -4.83
N THR A 147 6.59 -8.60 -4.45
CA THR A 147 6.52 -9.78 -5.32
C THR A 147 5.07 -10.11 -5.70
N TYR A 148 4.14 -9.98 -4.75
CA TYR A 148 2.70 -10.17 -5.02
C TYR A 148 2.20 -9.22 -6.10
N TRP A 149 2.56 -7.93 -6.03
CA TRP A 149 2.19 -6.96 -7.06
C TRP A 149 2.96 -7.16 -8.38
N ALA A 150 4.24 -7.54 -8.31
CA ALA A 150 5.06 -7.79 -9.48
C ALA A 150 4.53 -8.97 -10.33
N ARG A 151 3.99 -10.03 -9.69
CA ARG A 151 3.28 -11.13 -10.39
C ARG A 151 2.06 -10.65 -11.20
N ARG A 152 1.55 -9.44 -10.93
CA ARG A 152 0.46 -8.78 -11.66
C ARG A 152 0.96 -7.70 -12.63
N GLY A 153 2.27 -7.58 -12.84
CA GLY A 153 2.88 -6.52 -13.65
C GLY A 153 2.82 -5.13 -13.02
N ILE A 154 2.50 -5.02 -11.72
CA ILE A 154 2.30 -3.74 -11.03
C ILE A 154 3.46 -3.51 -10.05
N ASN A 155 4.07 -2.33 -10.09
CA ASN A 155 5.13 -1.97 -9.16
C ASN A 155 4.60 -1.30 -7.89
N CYS A 156 4.68 -2.00 -6.75
CA CYS A 156 4.35 -1.43 -5.45
C CYS A 156 5.37 -0.38 -5.00
N GLN A 157 4.86 0.82 -4.70
CA GLN A 157 5.64 1.98 -4.30
C GLN A 157 5.86 1.96 -2.79
N ILE A 158 7.11 2.07 -2.35
CA ILE A 158 7.39 2.34 -0.93
C ILE A 158 7.48 3.85 -0.73
N ILE A 159 6.62 4.41 0.12
CA ILE A 159 6.64 5.82 0.49
C ILE A 159 7.08 5.97 1.95
N THR A 160 7.97 6.93 2.16
CA THR A 160 8.46 7.37 3.46
C THR A 160 8.31 8.87 3.58
N GLU A 161 8.37 9.42 4.79
CA GLU A 161 8.39 10.84 5.08
C GLU A 161 9.50 11.59 4.31
N LYS A 162 10.63 10.96 4.00
CA LYS A 162 11.74 11.56 3.22
C LYS A 162 11.54 11.51 1.71
N SER A 163 10.66 10.65 1.21
CA SER A 163 10.44 10.44 -0.24
C SER A 163 9.08 10.96 -0.72
N PHE A 164 8.29 11.46 0.22
CA PHE A 164 6.87 11.71 0.12
C PHE A 164 6.48 12.63 -1.04
N GLN A 165 7.16 13.77 -1.19
CA GLN A 165 6.86 14.73 -2.27
C GLN A 165 7.43 14.30 -3.63
N ARG A 166 8.65 13.73 -3.64
CA ARG A 166 9.38 13.41 -4.87
C ARG A 166 8.80 12.22 -5.64
N LYS A 167 8.34 11.18 -4.94
CA LYS A 167 7.85 9.95 -5.62
C LYS A 167 6.50 10.15 -6.29
N LEU A 168 5.55 10.82 -5.64
CA LEU A 168 4.25 11.16 -6.22
C LEU A 168 4.40 12.05 -7.46
N LEU A 169 5.29 13.06 -7.40
CA LEU A 169 5.57 13.94 -8.54
C LEU A 169 6.21 13.20 -9.72
N ASN A 170 7.19 12.33 -9.45
CA ASN A 170 7.87 11.56 -10.51
C ASN A 170 6.92 10.59 -11.22
N GLN A 171 5.94 10.03 -10.51
CA GLN A 171 4.92 9.19 -11.13
C GLN A 171 4.02 10.02 -12.04
N ARG A 172 3.58 11.20 -11.59
CA ARG A 172 2.84 12.15 -12.44
C ARG A 172 3.56 12.43 -13.75
N MET A 173 4.89 12.61 -13.71
CA MET A 173 5.72 12.81 -14.91
C MET A 173 5.83 11.55 -15.78
N ARG A 174 6.02 10.36 -15.19
CA ARG A 174 6.08 9.09 -15.94
C ARG A 174 4.76 8.79 -16.66
N PHE A 175 3.63 9.00 -16.00
CA PHE A 175 2.31 8.80 -16.60
C PHE A 175 1.95 9.89 -17.62
N ALA A 176 2.35 11.15 -17.38
CA ALA A 176 2.22 12.21 -18.38
C ALA A 176 3.05 11.92 -19.65
N ASN A 177 4.25 11.35 -19.50
CA ASN A 177 5.11 10.98 -20.61
C ASN A 177 4.63 9.72 -21.35
N PHE A 178 4.03 8.75 -20.65
CA PHE A 178 3.34 7.61 -21.29
C PHE A 178 2.20 8.10 -22.20
N SER A 179 1.37 9.02 -21.69
CA SER A 179 0.29 9.68 -22.44
C SER A 179 0.80 10.47 -23.67
N ARG A 180 2.03 11.01 -23.64
CA ARG A 180 2.62 11.76 -24.77
C ARG A 180 3.23 10.86 -25.86
N ARG A 181 3.64 9.63 -25.56
CA ARG A 181 4.33 8.73 -26.51
C ARG A 181 3.39 7.95 -27.44
N HIS A 182 2.09 7.91 -27.15
CA HIS A 182 1.07 7.27 -28.00
C HIS A 182 -0.10 8.25 -28.27
N PRO A 183 0.07 9.23 -29.17
CA PRO A 183 -0.91 10.29 -29.42
C PRO A 183 -2.10 9.89 -30.33
N GLY A 184 -2.20 8.63 -30.76
CA GLY A 184 -3.01 8.22 -31.93
C GLY A 184 -4.44 7.75 -31.71
N TYR A 185 -5.03 7.93 -30.53
CA TYR A 185 -6.44 7.61 -30.30
C TYR A 185 -7.04 8.75 -29.46
N LEU A 186 -7.69 9.68 -30.16
CA LEU A 186 -8.56 10.74 -29.66
C LEU A 186 -9.99 10.39 -30.04
#